data_AF-A0A9N9W555-F1
#
_entry.id   AF-A0A9N9W555-F1
#
_cell.length_a   1.000
_cell.length_b   1.000
_cell.length_c   1.000
_cell.angle_alpha   90.00
_cell.angle_beta   90.00
_cell.angle_gamma   90.00
#
_symmetry.space_group_name_H-M   'P 1'
#
loop_
_entity.id
_entity.type
_entity.pdbx_description
1 polymer ?
#
loop_
_entity_poly.entity_id
_entity_poly.type
_entity_poly.pdbx_seq_one_letter_code
_entity_poly.pdbx_strand_id
1 'polypeptide(L)'
;MCARHYIATFIYIIFITIIKVSSRTIFLEINGPTREELSFLKKYGYLLEPTGDVDFAYTSQSVSEAVRKMQAFAGLPPTGELDFATKQLFKKKRCGVKDIDNSGKTRNRRYILQEGWGKRTITYRVINGSSTLPKHRVEALMAEGFAVWAPHGGLRFNYVQDGPANIQISFVKEDHGDGFPFDGPGRVVAHAFPPPHGAMHFDDDELWGEDIGDQDDVTDFFAVAVHEIGHALGLSHSNDRSSVMYPYYQVPVEKLHLDDILGMQELYLKDEIIEAPAAPVTESLAVGDSSQVPRFTKADSEELDENEIPDLCYTNYDTIQAIQGKLFVFEEEWMWVIKNKVIQEGYPRKFHEVFKGLPERINIIKTIYEKQNGNIVIFSGKRYWEFDATFHLVKVGRLTDYGIPRRVPELTTVFLSNYNNKTYLIEYEWFWRFDEAAGKMDDGYPKEMSAWRQVPYPVDAAIIWKGDTYFFRGPRFWRFDNTLIQAHHYYPVPTAQVWFPCGNAPDMDRYFTNDEP
;
A
#
# COMPACT_ATOMS: atom_id res chain seq x y z
N MET A 1 -83.22 38.40 26.77
CA MET A 1 -83.62 37.53 25.64
C MET A 1 -83.13 38.16 24.36
N CYS A 2 -82.44 37.37 23.52
CA CYS A 2 -81.85 37.70 22.22
C CYS A 2 -80.70 38.75 22.29
N ALA A 3 -79.48 38.48 21.82
CA ALA A 3 -79.16 37.86 20.54
C ALA A 3 -77.97 36.88 20.64
N ARG A 4 -78.26 35.60 20.40
CA ARG A 4 -77.31 34.65 19.80
C ARG A 4 -77.28 34.93 18.31
N HIS A 5 -76.13 35.31 17.77
CA HIS A 5 -75.59 35.09 16.42
C HIS A 5 -74.55 36.20 16.19
N TYR A 6 -73.41 35.87 15.57
CA TYR A 6 -72.20 36.70 15.42
C TYR A 6 -71.44 36.84 16.75
N ILE A 7 -70.49 35.97 17.07
CA ILE A 7 -69.06 36.20 16.82
C ILE A 7 -68.31 34.84 16.72
N ALA A 8 -68.98 33.79 16.23
CA ALA A 8 -68.31 32.56 15.78
C ALA A 8 -67.47 32.76 14.49
N THR A 9 -67.47 33.98 13.92
CA THR A 9 -66.77 34.35 12.68
C THR A 9 -65.51 35.20 12.89
N PHE A 10 -65.15 35.56 14.14
CA PHE A 10 -63.96 36.39 14.40
C PHE A 10 -62.73 35.57 14.83
N ILE A 11 -62.91 34.32 15.23
CA ILE A 11 -61.80 33.40 15.57
C ILE A 11 -61.28 32.65 14.32
N TYR A 12 -62.04 32.61 13.23
CA TYR A 12 -61.62 31.92 11.99
C TYR A 12 -60.72 32.77 11.07
N ILE A 13 -60.70 34.11 11.24
CA ILE A 13 -59.91 35.01 10.39
C ILE A 13 -58.49 35.27 10.96
N ILE A 14 -58.26 35.02 12.25
CA ILE A 14 -56.92 35.17 12.87
C ILE A 14 -56.02 33.94 12.63
N PHE A 15 -56.59 32.80 12.22
CA PHE A 15 -55.83 31.60 11.87
C PHE A 15 -55.46 31.48 10.38
N ILE A 16 -55.89 32.42 9.52
CA ILE A 16 -55.60 32.44 8.07
C ILE A 16 -54.48 33.41 7.70
N THR A 17 -53.94 34.19 8.64
CA THR A 17 -52.91 35.22 8.37
C THR A 17 -51.55 34.97 9.03
N ILE A 18 -51.20 33.71 9.35
CA ILE A 18 -49.81 33.30 9.67
C ILE A 18 -49.44 32.01 8.92
N ILE A 19 -49.79 31.94 7.63
CA ILE A 19 -49.08 31.09 6.67
C ILE A 19 -48.51 32.01 5.59
N LYS A 20 -47.61 32.91 6.01
CA LYS A 20 -46.49 33.27 5.12
C LYS A 20 -45.51 32.10 5.20
N VAL A 21 -45.85 31.02 4.50
CA VAL A 21 -44.80 30.15 3.97
C VAL A 21 -44.03 31.06 3.03
N SER A 22 -42.88 31.51 3.51
CA SER A 22 -41.84 32.06 2.67
C SER A 22 -41.58 31.01 1.58
N SER A 23 -42.22 31.19 0.43
CA SER A 23 -41.81 30.58 -0.82
C SER A 23 -40.51 31.28 -1.22
N ARG A 24 -39.44 30.99 -0.48
CA ARG A 24 -38.13 30.86 -1.09
C ARG A 24 -38.15 29.44 -1.62
N THR A 25 -38.65 29.28 -2.83
CA THR A 25 -38.04 28.33 -3.76
C THR A 25 -36.56 28.70 -3.79
N ILE A 26 -35.80 28.11 -2.87
CA ILE A 26 -34.41 27.81 -3.15
C ILE A 26 -34.54 26.92 -4.38
N PHE A 27 -34.33 27.51 -5.55
CA PHE A 27 -33.79 26.75 -6.65
C PHE A 27 -32.56 26.08 -6.04
N LEU A 28 -32.72 24.82 -5.63
CA LEU A 28 -31.62 23.89 -5.62
C LEU A 28 -31.17 23.91 -7.08
N GLU A 29 -30.21 24.77 -7.40
CA GLU A 29 -29.29 24.48 -8.48
C GLU A 29 -28.97 23.00 -8.32
N ILE A 30 -29.42 22.23 -9.30
CA ILE A 30 -29.10 20.84 -9.42
C ILE A 30 -27.57 20.83 -9.34
N ASN A 31 -27.01 20.38 -8.22
CA ASN A 31 -25.58 20.21 -7.98
C ASN A 31 -25.07 19.08 -8.89
N GLY A 32 -25.22 19.25 -10.19
CA GLY A 32 -24.69 18.39 -11.22
C GLY A 32 -23.18 18.61 -11.34
N PRO A 33 -22.44 17.59 -11.81
CA PRO A 33 -21.02 17.71 -12.08
C PRO A 33 -20.77 18.80 -13.14
N THR A 34 -19.79 19.65 -12.90
CA THR A 34 -19.29 20.60 -13.89
C THR A 34 -18.63 19.87 -15.07
N ARG A 35 -18.48 20.57 -16.20
CA ARG A 35 -17.77 20.02 -17.37
C ARG A 35 -16.33 19.63 -17.03
N GLU A 36 -15.66 20.38 -16.17
CA GLU A 36 -14.30 20.09 -15.71
C GLU A 36 -14.25 18.79 -14.88
N GLU A 37 -15.18 18.61 -13.94
CA GLU A 37 -15.27 17.39 -13.12
C GLU A 37 -15.56 16.15 -13.98
N LEU A 38 -16.42 16.28 -14.99
CA LEU A 38 -16.67 15.21 -15.96
C LEU A 38 -15.44 14.91 -16.81
N SER A 39 -14.75 15.95 -17.30
CA SER A 39 -13.53 15.79 -18.08
C SER A 39 -12.43 15.10 -17.27
N PHE A 40 -12.29 15.42 -15.98
CA PHE A 40 -11.35 14.73 -15.08
C PHE A 40 -11.64 13.23 -15.02
N LEU A 41 -12.89 12.86 -14.74
CA LEU A 41 -13.28 11.45 -14.59
C LEU A 41 -13.07 10.66 -15.89
N LYS A 42 -13.27 11.29 -17.05
CA LYS A 42 -12.98 10.68 -18.35
C LYS A 42 -11.48 10.55 -18.60
N LYS A 43 -10.72 11.64 -18.41
CA LYS A 43 -9.28 11.71 -18.66
C LYS A 43 -8.56 10.56 -17.97
N TYR A 44 -8.89 10.30 -16.70
CA TYR A 44 -8.22 9.28 -15.88
C TYR A 44 -8.86 7.89 -15.89
N GLY A 45 -9.90 7.67 -16.73
CA GLY A 45 -10.46 6.33 -16.97
C GLY A 45 -11.57 5.89 -16.01
N TYR A 46 -12.08 6.78 -15.14
CA TYR A 46 -13.16 6.46 -14.21
C TYR A 46 -14.54 6.49 -14.87
N LEU A 47 -14.72 7.36 -15.86
CA LEU A 47 -15.95 7.50 -16.63
C LEU A 47 -15.68 7.07 -18.08
N LEU A 48 -16.37 6.01 -18.51
CA LEU A 48 -16.25 5.46 -19.87
C LEU A 48 -16.81 6.44 -20.90
N GLU A 49 -16.10 6.63 -22.00
CA GLU A 49 -16.65 7.35 -23.15
C GLU A 49 -17.68 6.45 -23.87
N PRO A 50 -18.88 6.94 -24.19
CA PRO A 50 -19.86 6.17 -24.95
C PRO A 50 -19.31 5.89 -26.35
N THR A 51 -19.26 4.61 -26.72
CA THR A 51 -18.85 4.19 -28.06
C THR A 51 -20.00 4.41 -29.03
N GLY A 52 -20.01 5.53 -29.77
CA GLY A 52 -20.96 5.77 -30.87
C GLY A 52 -21.40 7.22 -31.03
N ASP A 53 -21.99 7.51 -32.20
CA ASP A 53 -22.46 8.83 -32.67
C ASP A 53 -23.79 9.29 -32.02
N VAL A 54 -23.99 8.92 -30.74
CA VAL A 54 -25.21 9.20 -29.99
C VAL A 54 -24.82 9.91 -28.69
N ASP A 55 -25.26 11.16 -28.56
CA ASP A 55 -24.99 12.04 -27.41
C ASP A 55 -25.73 11.52 -26.16
N PHE A 56 -25.16 10.50 -25.52
CA PHE A 56 -25.64 10.01 -24.23
C PHE A 56 -25.18 10.99 -23.16
N ALA A 57 -26.11 11.81 -22.67
CA ALA A 57 -25.94 12.49 -21.40
C ALA A 57 -25.64 11.43 -20.32
N TYR A 58 -24.48 11.55 -19.66
CA TYR A 58 -24.12 10.68 -18.55
C TYR A 58 -25.22 10.71 -17.49
N THR A 59 -25.68 9.54 -17.05
CA THR A 59 -26.66 9.48 -15.96
C THR A 59 -26.00 9.92 -14.66
N SER A 60 -26.77 10.54 -13.76
CA SER A 60 -26.29 10.88 -12.41
C SER A 60 -25.69 9.67 -11.69
N GLN A 61 -26.25 8.48 -11.92
CA GLN A 61 -25.73 7.22 -11.41
C GLN A 61 -24.35 6.87 -12.00
N SER A 62 -24.17 6.98 -13.32
CA SER A 62 -22.86 6.68 -13.95
C SER A 62 -21.75 7.61 -13.48
N VAL A 63 -22.07 8.88 -13.27
CA VAL A 63 -21.12 9.85 -12.70
C VAL A 63 -20.82 9.51 -11.25
N SER A 64 -21.84 9.21 -10.44
CA SER A 64 -21.64 8.84 -9.05
C SER A 64 -20.77 7.60 -8.89
N GLU A 65 -20.95 6.59 -9.74
CA GLU A 65 -20.10 5.41 -9.77
C GLU A 65 -18.66 5.73 -10.21
N ALA A 66 -18.47 6.61 -11.19
CA ALA A 66 -17.14 7.07 -11.59
C ALA A 66 -16.44 7.84 -10.47
N VAL A 67 -17.14 8.74 -9.78
CA VAL A 67 -16.62 9.47 -8.61
C VAL A 67 -16.26 8.49 -7.51
N ARG A 68 -17.07 7.47 -7.26
CA ARG A 68 -16.80 6.44 -6.26
C ARG A 68 -15.51 5.67 -6.56
N LYS A 69 -15.29 5.29 -7.82
CA LYS A 69 -14.06 4.62 -8.26
C LYS A 69 -12.84 5.52 -8.11
N MET A 70 -12.96 6.78 -8.53
CA MET A 70 -11.89 7.77 -8.38
C MET A 70 -11.53 7.99 -6.92
N GLN A 71 -12.54 8.17 -6.07
CA GLN A 71 -12.33 8.33 -4.64
C GLN A 71 -11.57 7.12 -4.08
N ALA A 72 -12.08 5.92 -4.32
CA ALA A 72 -11.44 4.68 -3.84
C ALA A 72 -9.97 4.56 -4.30
N PHE A 73 -9.67 4.92 -5.55
CA PHE A 73 -8.31 4.89 -6.10
C PHE A 73 -7.39 5.91 -5.43
N ALA A 74 -7.87 7.14 -5.21
CA ALA A 74 -7.13 8.20 -4.53
C ALA A 74 -7.04 8.02 -2.99
N GLY A 75 -7.43 6.86 -2.47
CA GLY A 75 -7.61 6.63 -1.04
C GLY A 75 -8.62 7.58 -0.41
N LEU A 76 -9.40 8.29 -1.22
CA LEU A 76 -10.54 9.00 -0.72
C LEU A 76 -11.66 7.97 -0.44
N PRO A 77 -12.35 8.17 0.66
CA PRO A 77 -13.74 7.79 0.79
C PRO A 77 -14.69 7.63 -0.43
N PRO A 78 -15.23 6.43 -0.69
CA PRO A 78 -16.04 6.15 -1.88
C PRO A 78 -17.54 6.52 -1.73
N THR A 79 -17.88 7.79 -1.50
CA THR A 79 -19.29 8.23 -1.43
C THR A 79 -20.00 8.24 -2.79
N GLY A 80 -19.25 8.48 -3.86
CA GLY A 80 -19.82 8.77 -5.18
C GLY A 80 -20.41 10.18 -5.28
N GLU A 81 -20.10 11.04 -4.32
CA GLU A 81 -20.50 12.46 -4.31
C GLU A 81 -19.28 13.34 -4.54
N LEU A 82 -19.44 14.41 -5.32
CA LEU A 82 -18.41 15.44 -5.52
C LEU A 82 -18.34 16.35 -4.28
N ASP A 83 -17.96 15.77 -3.15
CA ASP A 83 -17.78 16.46 -1.88
C ASP A 83 -16.58 17.42 -1.91
N PHE A 84 -16.44 18.25 -0.88
CA PHE A 84 -15.38 19.26 -0.81
C PHE A 84 -13.99 18.63 -1.01
N ALA A 85 -13.70 17.52 -0.33
CA ALA A 85 -12.42 16.82 -0.44
C ALA A 85 -12.15 16.32 -1.86
N THR A 86 -13.16 15.76 -2.53
CA THR A 86 -13.08 15.29 -3.91
C THR A 86 -12.77 16.43 -4.88
N LYS A 87 -13.45 17.58 -4.72
CA LYS A 87 -13.21 18.76 -5.56
C LYS A 87 -11.84 19.38 -5.33
N GLN A 88 -11.32 19.33 -4.10
CA GLN A 88 -9.95 19.77 -3.82
C GLN A 88 -8.93 18.82 -4.46
N LEU A 89 -9.17 17.52 -4.40
CA LEU A 89 -8.30 16.52 -5.03
C LEU A 89 -8.19 16.71 -6.55
N PHE A 90 -9.28 17.10 -7.23
CA PHE A 90 -9.26 17.39 -8.68
C PHE A 90 -8.37 18.57 -9.06
N LYS A 91 -8.00 19.41 -8.09
CA LYS A 91 -7.12 20.58 -8.27
C LYS A 91 -5.69 20.31 -7.84
N LYS A 92 -5.40 19.16 -7.25
CA LYS A 92 -4.06 18.82 -6.77
C LYS A 92 -3.16 18.42 -7.95
N LYS A 93 -1.92 18.91 -7.94
CA LYS A 93 -0.84 18.47 -8.85
C LYS A 93 -0.80 16.94 -8.93
N ARG A 94 -0.74 16.37 -10.14
CA ARG A 94 -0.75 14.93 -10.40
C ARG A 94 -0.12 14.55 -11.74
N CYS A 95 0.18 13.27 -11.90
CA CYS A 95 0.57 12.68 -13.17
C CYS A 95 -0.62 12.64 -14.16
N GLY A 96 -0.32 12.88 -15.44
CA GLY A 96 -1.26 12.94 -16.55
C GLY A 96 -1.72 11.58 -17.09
N VAL A 97 -1.08 10.49 -16.67
CA VAL A 97 -1.41 9.11 -17.07
C VAL A 97 -2.74 8.67 -16.46
N LYS A 98 -3.47 7.79 -17.15
CA LYS A 98 -4.75 7.24 -16.68
C LYS A 98 -4.54 6.36 -15.44
N ASP A 99 -5.49 6.43 -14.50
CA ASP A 99 -5.48 5.60 -13.30
C ASP A 99 -6.01 4.19 -13.58
N ILE A 100 -7.03 4.10 -14.45
CA ILE A 100 -7.68 2.84 -14.82
C ILE A 100 -7.67 2.69 -16.34
N ASP A 101 -7.10 1.58 -16.82
CA ASP A 101 -7.23 1.19 -18.22
C ASP A 101 -8.47 0.31 -18.42
N ASN A 102 -9.40 0.76 -19.27
CA ASN A 102 -10.64 0.06 -19.60
C ASN A 102 -10.51 -0.81 -20.86
N SER A 103 -9.28 -1.06 -21.33
CA SER A 103 -8.96 -1.77 -22.59
C SER A 103 -9.22 -3.30 -22.56
N GLY A 104 -10.34 -3.78 -22.02
CA GLY A 104 -10.93 -5.11 -22.32
C GLY A 104 -10.06 -6.37 -22.09
N LYS A 105 -8.80 -6.26 -21.64
CA LYS A 105 -7.94 -7.39 -21.29
C LYS A 105 -8.14 -7.71 -19.82
N THR A 106 -9.13 -8.53 -19.56
CA THR A 106 -9.34 -9.24 -18.30
C THR A 106 -8.13 -10.11 -17.96
N ARG A 107 -7.16 -9.55 -17.22
CA ARG A 107 -6.27 -10.31 -16.36
C ARG A 107 -6.08 -9.56 -15.05
N ASN A 108 -6.73 -10.06 -14.00
CA ASN A 108 -6.39 -9.76 -12.61
C ASN A 108 -4.90 -10.04 -12.40
N ARG A 109 -4.07 -8.99 -12.49
CA ARG A 109 -2.70 -9.01 -11.98
C ARG A 109 -2.69 -8.15 -10.71
N ARG A 110 -1.98 -8.64 -9.71
CA ARG A 110 -1.88 -8.08 -8.34
C ARG A 110 -1.09 -6.75 -8.31
N TYR A 111 -0.58 -6.32 -9.46
CA TYR A 111 0.12 -5.07 -9.76
C TYR A 111 -0.32 -4.64 -11.16
N ILE A 112 -0.60 -3.36 -11.40
CA ILE A 112 -0.97 -2.87 -12.74
C ILE A 112 0.33 -2.76 -13.55
N LEU A 113 0.78 -3.90 -14.07
CA LEU A 113 1.95 -4.01 -14.92
C LEU A 113 1.55 -3.80 -16.36
N GLN A 114 2.28 -2.93 -17.05
CA GLN A 114 2.30 -2.88 -18.50
C GLN A 114 3.35 -3.87 -19.02
N GLU A 115 4.06 -3.52 -20.09
CA GLU A 115 5.14 -4.31 -20.66
C GLU A 115 6.49 -3.65 -20.32
N GLY A 116 7.47 -4.43 -19.88
CA GLY A 116 8.84 -3.94 -19.67
C GLY A 116 9.62 -3.88 -20.98
N TRP A 117 10.82 -3.28 -20.99
CA TRP A 117 11.63 -3.12 -22.19
C TRP A 117 12.13 -4.43 -22.86
N GLY A 118 11.97 -5.59 -22.21
CA GLY A 118 12.51 -6.87 -22.68
C GLY A 118 14.05 -6.94 -22.71
N LYS A 119 14.72 -5.92 -22.15
CA LYS A 119 16.18 -5.81 -22.06
C LYS A 119 16.55 -5.04 -20.79
N ARG A 120 17.80 -5.23 -20.34
CA ARG A 120 18.31 -4.63 -19.10
C ARG A 120 19.14 -3.39 -19.30
N THR A 121 19.69 -3.17 -20.49
CA THR A 121 20.40 -1.94 -20.82
C THR A 121 19.46 -1.00 -21.59
N ILE A 122 19.13 0.11 -20.95
CA ILE A 122 18.18 1.11 -21.44
C ILE A 122 18.94 2.40 -21.67
N THR A 123 18.78 2.98 -22.87
CA THR A 123 19.39 4.28 -23.19
C THR A 123 18.41 5.40 -22.91
N TYR A 124 18.88 6.52 -22.38
CA TYR A 124 18.05 7.70 -22.17
C TYR A 124 18.73 8.98 -22.68
N ARG A 125 17.91 9.97 -23.04
CA ARG A 125 18.37 11.27 -23.55
C ARG A 125 17.49 12.38 -23.04
N VAL A 126 18.11 13.46 -22.57
CA VAL A 126 17.44 14.73 -22.27
C VAL A 126 17.52 15.62 -23.51
N ILE A 127 16.36 15.99 -24.06
CA ILE A 127 16.24 16.80 -25.27
C ILE A 127 16.51 18.27 -24.93
N ASN A 128 15.75 18.82 -23.98
CA ASN A 128 15.82 20.20 -23.49
C ASN A 128 15.68 20.23 -21.95
N GLY A 129 15.97 21.40 -21.36
CA GLY A 129 15.61 21.71 -19.97
C GLY A 129 14.40 22.63 -19.91
N SER A 130 13.97 22.97 -18.70
CA SER A 130 12.89 23.94 -18.48
C SER A 130 13.41 25.38 -18.45
N SER A 131 12.49 26.33 -18.54
CA SER A 131 12.76 27.75 -18.27
C SER A 131 13.32 28.03 -16.85
N THR A 132 12.99 27.20 -15.86
CA THR A 132 13.44 27.36 -14.46
C THR A 132 14.50 26.35 -14.02
N LEU A 133 14.65 25.24 -14.75
CA LEU A 133 15.61 24.18 -14.45
C LEU A 133 16.49 23.88 -15.68
N PRO A 134 17.77 24.28 -15.68
CA PRO A 134 18.62 24.16 -16.86
C PRO A 134 18.93 22.70 -17.20
N LYS A 135 19.09 22.41 -18.50
CA LYS A 135 19.26 21.05 -19.04
C LYS A 135 20.30 20.19 -18.31
N HIS A 136 21.45 20.74 -17.95
CA HIS A 136 22.50 19.98 -17.26
C HIS A 136 22.10 19.54 -15.84
N ARG A 137 21.23 20.30 -15.15
CA ARG A 137 20.66 19.89 -13.86
C ARG A 137 19.63 18.80 -14.04
N VAL A 138 18.76 18.93 -15.06
CA VAL A 138 17.83 17.86 -15.46
C VAL A 138 18.58 16.56 -15.72
N GLU A 139 19.69 16.61 -16.47
CA GLU A 139 20.52 15.43 -16.76
C GLU A 139 21.07 14.77 -15.49
N ALA A 140 21.54 15.55 -14.51
CA ALA A 140 22.03 15.05 -13.24
C ALA A 140 20.90 14.40 -12.41
N LEU A 141 19.77 15.09 -12.24
CA LEU A 141 18.63 14.61 -11.46
C LEU A 141 17.98 13.38 -12.09
N MET A 142 17.91 13.32 -13.43
CA MET A 142 17.46 12.11 -14.14
C MET A 142 18.41 10.94 -13.91
N ALA A 143 19.73 11.16 -13.92
CA ALA A 143 20.70 10.10 -13.64
C ALA A 143 20.52 9.53 -12.22
N GLU A 144 20.30 10.41 -11.24
CA GLU A 144 19.98 10.03 -9.86
C GLU A 144 18.65 9.27 -9.78
N GLY A 145 17.59 9.76 -10.43
CA GLY A 145 16.29 9.09 -10.47
C GLY A 145 16.35 7.70 -11.12
N PHE A 146 17.11 7.53 -12.20
CA PHE A 146 17.34 6.21 -12.80
C PHE A 146 18.12 5.27 -11.86
N ALA A 147 19.05 5.81 -11.06
CA ALA A 147 19.79 5.04 -10.07
C ALA A 147 18.90 4.52 -8.93
N VAL A 148 17.81 5.23 -8.60
CA VAL A 148 16.78 4.76 -7.64
C VAL A 148 16.15 3.44 -8.12
N TRP A 149 15.83 3.33 -9.42
CA TRP A 149 15.15 2.16 -9.97
C TRP A 149 16.08 1.02 -10.39
N ALA A 150 17.33 1.33 -10.77
CA ALA A 150 18.26 0.38 -11.37
C ALA A 150 18.46 -0.93 -10.57
N PRO A 151 18.66 -0.90 -9.23
CA PRO A 151 18.91 -2.12 -8.44
C PRO A 151 17.73 -3.09 -8.43
N HIS A 152 16.50 -2.58 -8.54
CA HIS A 152 15.28 -3.38 -8.35
C HIS A 152 14.85 -4.17 -9.60
N GLY A 153 15.43 -3.86 -10.75
CA GLY A 153 15.21 -4.61 -12.00
C GLY A 153 16.49 -5.14 -12.65
N GLY A 154 17.66 -5.04 -11.98
CA GLY A 154 18.94 -5.39 -12.58
C GLY A 154 19.27 -4.55 -13.83
N LEU A 155 18.78 -3.31 -13.87
CA LEU A 155 18.85 -2.45 -15.04
C LEU A 155 20.15 -1.63 -15.08
N ARG A 156 20.53 -1.22 -16.29
CA ARG A 156 21.65 -0.31 -16.55
C ARG A 156 21.17 0.80 -17.46
N PHE A 157 21.34 2.04 -17.02
CA PHE A 157 20.94 3.21 -17.77
C PHE A 157 22.16 3.89 -18.38
N ASN A 158 22.11 4.08 -19.71
CA ASN A 158 23.19 4.73 -20.45
C ASN A 158 22.66 6.04 -21.06
N TYR A 159 23.25 7.16 -20.64
CA TYR A 159 22.96 8.46 -21.24
C TYR A 159 23.56 8.53 -22.66
N VAL A 160 22.79 9.08 -23.61
CA VAL A 160 23.25 9.37 -24.97
C VAL A 160 23.05 10.85 -25.30
N GLN A 161 24.08 11.50 -25.85
CA GLN A 161 24.01 12.93 -26.23
C GLN A 161 23.17 13.15 -27.49
N ASP A 162 23.28 12.25 -28.46
CA ASP A 162 22.66 12.35 -29.77
C ASP A 162 22.11 11.01 -30.27
N GLY A 163 21.20 11.08 -31.24
CA GLY A 163 20.55 9.93 -31.84
C GLY A 163 19.32 9.43 -31.06
N PRO A 164 18.75 8.28 -31.46
CA PRO A 164 17.59 7.70 -30.80
C PRO A 164 17.97 7.10 -29.44
N ALA A 165 17.12 7.32 -28.45
CA ALA A 165 17.20 6.73 -27.12
C ALA A 165 15.92 5.94 -26.82
N ASN A 166 15.98 5.00 -25.87
CA ASN A 166 14.77 4.28 -25.43
C ASN A 166 13.86 5.20 -24.62
N ILE A 167 14.43 5.98 -23.72
CA ILE A 167 13.69 6.98 -22.94
C ILE A 167 14.10 8.37 -23.41
N GLN A 168 13.12 9.17 -23.82
CA GLN A 168 13.36 10.55 -24.29
C GLN A 168 12.66 11.52 -23.36
N ILE A 169 13.43 12.40 -22.74
CA ILE A 169 12.97 13.37 -21.76
C ILE A 169 12.89 14.75 -22.39
N SER A 170 11.75 15.41 -22.29
CA SER A 170 11.57 16.78 -22.76
C SER A 170 10.60 17.60 -21.92
N PHE A 171 10.82 18.91 -21.92
CA PHE A 171 9.90 19.91 -21.38
C PHE A 171 9.10 20.53 -22.53
N VAL A 172 7.77 20.47 -22.44
CA VAL A 172 6.83 20.92 -23.49
C VAL A 172 5.62 21.59 -22.83
N LYS A 173 4.81 22.32 -23.61
CA LYS A 173 3.65 23.07 -23.11
C LYS A 173 2.40 22.67 -23.88
N GLU A 174 1.25 22.79 -23.22
CA GLU A 174 -0.09 22.64 -23.82
C GLU A 174 -0.18 21.41 -24.77
N ASP A 175 -0.71 21.58 -25.99
CA ASP A 175 -0.67 20.56 -27.02
C ASP A 175 0.73 20.46 -27.66
N HIS A 176 1.35 19.30 -27.49
CA HIS A 176 2.69 18.98 -27.95
C HIS A 176 2.73 17.76 -28.88
N GLY A 177 1.60 17.40 -29.49
CA GLY A 177 1.54 16.51 -30.66
C GLY A 177 1.51 15.01 -30.36
N ASP A 178 1.41 14.60 -29.09
CA ASP A 178 1.26 13.19 -28.67
C ASP A 178 -0.20 12.79 -28.32
N GLY A 179 -1.13 13.75 -28.38
CA GLY A 179 -2.54 13.56 -28.06
C GLY A 179 -2.88 13.68 -26.56
N PHE A 180 -1.92 14.04 -25.71
CA PHE A 180 -2.10 14.22 -24.26
C PHE A 180 -1.69 15.65 -23.84
N PRO A 181 -2.47 16.69 -24.17
CA PRO A 181 -2.08 18.06 -23.87
C PRO A 181 -1.97 18.33 -22.36
N PHE A 182 -0.99 19.15 -21.98
CA PHE A 182 -0.88 19.74 -20.65
C PHE A 182 -1.90 20.86 -20.45
N ASP A 183 -2.21 21.18 -19.19
CA ASP A 183 -3.26 22.12 -18.80
C ASP A 183 -2.77 23.42 -18.17
N GLY A 184 -1.46 23.67 -18.25
CA GLY A 184 -0.81 24.82 -17.65
C GLY A 184 -0.59 24.62 -16.14
N PRO A 185 -0.30 25.69 -15.38
CA PRO A 185 0.25 25.54 -14.03
C PRO A 185 -0.66 24.81 -13.03
N GLY A 186 -0.08 23.87 -12.28
CA GLY A 186 -0.55 23.34 -11.01
C GLY A 186 -1.37 22.05 -11.05
N ARG A 187 -1.72 21.51 -12.23
CA ARG A 187 -2.59 20.31 -12.33
C ARG A 187 -1.84 19.12 -12.88
N VAL A 188 -1.62 19.03 -14.19
CA VAL A 188 -0.89 17.92 -14.80
C VAL A 188 0.56 18.30 -14.97
N VAL A 189 1.41 17.77 -14.09
CA VAL A 189 2.83 18.19 -14.02
C VAL A 189 3.73 17.45 -15.02
N ALA A 190 3.38 16.21 -15.37
CA ALA A 190 4.13 15.38 -16.29
C ALA A 190 3.31 14.17 -16.75
N HIS A 191 3.80 13.48 -17.77
CA HIS A 191 3.41 12.10 -18.10
C HIS A 191 4.56 11.35 -18.79
N ALA A 192 4.53 10.03 -18.69
CA ALA A 192 5.42 9.15 -19.42
C ALA A 192 4.68 7.99 -20.10
N PHE A 193 5.17 7.64 -21.28
CA PHE A 193 4.68 6.52 -22.05
C PHE A 193 5.43 5.25 -21.67
N PRO A 194 4.72 4.13 -21.52
CA PRO A 194 5.32 2.83 -21.23
C PRO A 194 6.26 2.37 -22.36
N PRO A 195 7.09 1.34 -22.10
CA PRO A 195 7.76 0.60 -23.15
C PRO A 195 6.76 0.08 -24.19
N PRO A 196 7.14 0.02 -25.48
CA PRO A 196 8.44 0.39 -26.04
C PRO A 196 8.59 1.88 -26.41
N HIS A 197 7.63 2.74 -26.07
CA HIS A 197 7.63 4.14 -26.50
C HIS A 197 8.60 5.01 -25.67
N GLY A 198 8.51 4.96 -24.34
CA GLY A 198 9.47 5.58 -23.43
C GLY A 198 9.60 7.10 -23.49
N ALA A 199 8.68 7.81 -24.15
CA ALA A 199 8.71 9.26 -24.12
C ALA A 199 8.23 9.75 -22.75
N MET A 200 8.90 10.78 -22.22
CA MET A 200 8.63 11.34 -20.91
C MET A 200 8.58 12.86 -21.05
N HIS A 201 7.42 13.43 -20.79
CA HIS A 201 7.14 14.83 -20.98
C HIS A 201 6.86 15.49 -19.63
N PHE A 202 7.51 16.62 -19.38
CA PHE A 202 7.29 17.47 -18.22
C PHE A 202 6.65 18.77 -18.68
N ASP A 203 5.67 19.27 -17.94
CA ASP A 203 4.99 20.52 -18.28
C ASP A 203 5.92 21.72 -18.00
N ASP A 204 6.31 22.44 -19.05
CA ASP A 204 7.20 23.61 -18.96
C ASP A 204 6.45 24.89 -18.52
N ASP A 205 5.16 24.80 -18.22
CA ASP A 205 4.39 25.82 -17.50
C ASP A 205 4.48 25.68 -15.97
N GLU A 206 5.01 24.56 -15.46
CA GLU A 206 5.28 24.37 -14.03
C GLU A 206 6.57 25.10 -13.58
N LEU A 207 6.58 25.54 -12.32
CA LEU A 207 7.75 26.14 -11.71
C LEU A 207 8.68 25.06 -11.13
N TRP A 208 9.59 24.52 -11.94
CA TRP A 208 10.51 23.46 -11.51
C TRP A 208 11.63 23.95 -10.61
N GLY A 209 11.86 23.28 -9.47
CA GLY A 209 12.91 23.60 -8.51
C GLY A 209 13.39 22.38 -7.71
N GLU A 210 14.45 22.57 -6.92
CA GLU A 210 15.08 21.54 -6.06
C GLU A 210 14.83 21.81 -4.56
N ASP A 211 14.44 23.03 -4.18
CA ASP A 211 14.24 23.46 -2.79
C ASP A 211 12.79 23.90 -2.59
N ILE A 212 12.04 23.07 -1.85
CA ILE A 212 10.66 23.34 -1.45
C ILE A 212 10.73 24.16 -0.15
N GLY A 213 11.19 25.40 -0.25
CA GLY A 213 11.01 26.36 0.86
C GLY A 213 9.52 26.63 1.12
N ASP A 214 9.18 27.70 1.84
CA ASP A 214 7.80 28.14 2.10
C ASP A 214 7.01 28.63 0.85
N GLN A 215 7.35 28.17 -0.36
CA GLN A 215 6.69 28.56 -1.61
C GLN A 215 5.84 27.41 -2.17
N ASP A 216 4.53 27.50 -1.94
CA ASP A 216 3.51 26.54 -2.41
C ASP A 216 3.48 26.30 -3.94
N ASP A 217 4.17 27.13 -4.72
CA ASP A 217 4.12 27.10 -6.20
C ASP A 217 5.23 26.25 -6.84
N VAL A 218 6.33 25.94 -6.14
CA VAL A 218 7.47 25.16 -6.69
C VAL A 218 7.10 23.68 -6.82
N THR A 219 7.42 23.08 -7.97
CA THR A 219 7.31 21.64 -8.24
C THR A 219 8.70 21.01 -8.18
N ASP A 220 8.88 20.05 -7.28
CA ASP A 220 10.10 19.25 -7.13
C ASP A 220 10.26 18.35 -8.35
N PHE A 221 11.28 18.66 -9.16
CA PHE A 221 11.57 17.91 -10.36
C PHE A 221 11.96 16.46 -10.06
N PHE A 222 12.74 16.23 -9.00
CA PHE A 222 13.23 14.90 -8.68
C PHE A 222 12.06 13.98 -8.30
N ALA A 223 11.15 14.45 -7.47
CA ALA A 223 9.96 13.70 -7.07
C ALA A 223 9.11 13.26 -8.28
N VAL A 224 8.81 14.19 -9.18
CA VAL A 224 8.04 13.88 -10.41
C VAL A 224 8.84 12.97 -11.33
N ALA A 225 10.13 13.21 -11.51
CA ALA A 225 10.98 12.40 -12.39
C ALA A 225 11.04 10.93 -11.93
N VAL A 226 11.19 10.65 -10.63
CA VAL A 226 11.22 9.26 -10.13
C VAL A 226 9.89 8.55 -10.43
N HIS A 227 8.74 9.23 -10.29
CA HIS A 227 7.43 8.69 -10.69
C HIS A 227 7.35 8.37 -12.19
N GLU A 228 7.68 9.34 -13.04
CA GLU A 228 7.60 9.16 -14.49
C GLU A 228 8.58 8.09 -15.02
N ILE A 229 9.74 7.92 -14.37
CA ILE A 229 10.65 6.82 -14.68
C ILE A 229 9.97 5.47 -14.46
N GLY A 230 9.19 5.29 -13.40
CA GLY A 230 8.45 4.06 -13.16
C GLY A 230 7.48 3.73 -14.31
N HIS A 231 6.78 4.72 -14.85
CA HIS A 231 5.96 4.59 -16.06
C HIS A 231 6.78 4.22 -17.29
N ALA A 232 7.88 4.93 -17.54
CA ALA A 232 8.80 4.62 -18.64
C ALA A 232 9.46 3.24 -18.51
N LEU A 233 9.41 2.62 -17.33
CA LEU A 233 9.84 1.25 -17.05
C LEU A 233 8.70 0.22 -17.08
N GLY A 234 7.45 0.64 -17.27
CA GLY A 234 6.30 -0.25 -17.47
C GLY A 234 5.41 -0.45 -16.23
N LEU A 235 5.59 0.35 -15.18
CA LEU A 235 4.68 0.40 -14.04
C LEU A 235 3.47 1.30 -14.37
N SER A 236 2.31 1.00 -13.82
CA SER A 236 1.16 1.93 -13.81
C SER A 236 0.93 2.49 -12.42
N HIS A 237 -0.03 3.42 -12.30
CA HIS A 237 -0.36 4.03 -11.02
C HIS A 237 -0.71 3.00 -9.94
N SER A 238 -0.18 3.21 -8.75
CA SER A 238 -0.59 2.52 -7.54
C SER A 238 -1.73 3.29 -6.87
N ASN A 239 -2.64 2.57 -6.23
CA ASN A 239 -3.62 3.17 -5.33
C ASN A 239 -3.09 3.31 -3.90
N ASP A 240 -1.83 2.94 -3.66
CA ASP A 240 -1.17 3.12 -2.37
C ASP A 240 -0.55 4.50 -2.26
N ARG A 241 -0.95 5.29 -1.26
CA ARG A 241 -0.45 6.66 -1.07
C ARG A 241 1.02 6.70 -0.69
N SER A 242 1.63 5.60 -0.27
CA SER A 242 3.07 5.54 0.03
C SER A 242 3.92 5.16 -1.20
N SER A 243 3.28 4.70 -2.29
CA SER A 243 3.98 4.33 -3.52
C SER A 243 4.41 5.57 -4.27
N VAL A 244 5.63 5.53 -4.80
CA VAL A 244 6.09 6.58 -5.71
C VAL A 244 5.20 6.63 -6.94
N MET A 245 4.62 5.49 -7.36
CA MET A 245 3.64 5.41 -8.45
C MET A 245 2.23 5.88 -8.06
N TYR A 246 2.01 6.48 -6.89
CA TYR A 246 0.73 7.13 -6.57
C TYR A 246 0.51 8.35 -7.49
N PRO A 247 -0.67 8.53 -8.11
CA PRO A 247 -0.85 9.52 -9.18
C PRO A 247 -0.72 10.98 -8.75
N TYR A 248 -1.00 11.31 -7.48
CA TYR A 248 -0.96 12.70 -7.03
C TYR A 248 0.42 13.05 -6.52
N TYR A 249 0.86 14.27 -6.82
CA TYR A 249 2.15 14.81 -6.43
C TYR A 249 2.35 14.72 -4.91
N GLN A 250 3.52 14.19 -4.53
CA GLN A 250 3.95 13.93 -3.17
C GLN A 250 5.43 14.26 -3.01
N VAL A 251 5.75 14.89 -1.90
CA VAL A 251 7.11 15.29 -1.51
C VAL A 251 7.22 15.18 0.01
N PRO A 252 8.37 14.72 0.55
CA PRO A 252 9.56 14.26 -0.16
C PRO A 252 9.44 12.83 -0.71
N VAL A 253 10.17 12.52 -1.78
CA VAL A 253 10.35 11.14 -2.28
C VAL A 253 11.61 10.56 -1.65
N GLU A 254 11.45 9.85 -0.53
CA GLU A 254 12.59 9.36 0.24
C GLU A 254 13.07 7.97 -0.22
N LYS A 255 12.16 7.04 -0.53
CA LYS A 255 12.44 5.65 -0.94
C LYS A 255 11.32 5.06 -1.80
N LEU A 256 11.64 4.08 -2.64
CA LEU A 256 10.64 3.28 -3.34
C LEU A 256 9.84 2.43 -2.35
N HIS A 257 8.52 2.38 -2.55
CA HIS A 257 7.65 1.51 -1.77
C HIS A 257 7.82 0.05 -2.21
N LEU A 258 7.40 -0.88 -1.35
CA LEU A 258 7.42 -2.30 -1.69
C LEU A 258 6.63 -2.62 -2.96
N ASP A 259 5.52 -1.91 -3.19
CA ASP A 259 4.70 -2.07 -4.42
C ASP A 259 5.51 -1.73 -5.68
N ASP A 260 6.31 -0.67 -5.62
CA ASP A 260 7.19 -0.20 -6.70
C ASP A 260 8.29 -1.24 -6.99
N ILE A 261 8.94 -1.73 -5.92
CA ILE A 261 10.03 -2.72 -6.00
C ILE A 261 9.52 -4.03 -6.59
N LEU A 262 8.39 -4.55 -6.10
CA LEU A 262 7.82 -5.80 -6.57
C LEU A 262 7.39 -5.70 -8.04
N GLY A 263 6.85 -4.55 -8.45
CA GLY A 263 6.55 -4.29 -9.84
C GLY A 263 7.78 -4.41 -10.75
N MET A 264 8.91 -3.82 -10.34
CA MET A 264 10.18 -3.93 -11.07
C MET A 264 10.72 -5.34 -11.15
N GLN A 265 10.68 -6.08 -10.03
CA GLN A 265 11.17 -7.46 -9.99
C GLN A 265 10.33 -8.38 -10.90
N GLU A 266 9.01 -8.24 -10.90
CA GLU A 266 8.12 -9.00 -11.77
C GLU A 266 8.32 -8.66 -13.26
N LEU A 267 8.65 -7.41 -13.59
CA LEU A 267 8.89 -6.99 -14.97
C LEU A 267 10.24 -7.44 -15.51
N TYR A 268 11.30 -7.44 -14.69
CA TYR A 268 12.68 -7.54 -15.19
C TYR A 268 13.50 -8.71 -14.64
N LEU A 269 13.10 -9.30 -13.50
CA LEU A 269 13.86 -10.38 -12.83
C LEU A 269 13.15 -11.75 -12.86
N LYS A 270 11.92 -11.81 -13.38
CA LYS A 270 11.08 -13.01 -13.39
C LYS A 270 11.72 -14.26 -14.01
N ASP A 271 12.48 -14.07 -15.09
CA ASP A 271 13.07 -15.20 -15.85
C ASP A 271 14.42 -15.68 -15.28
N GLU A 272 15.10 -14.88 -14.45
CA GLU A 272 16.37 -15.29 -13.80
C GLU A 272 16.16 -16.26 -12.63
N ILE A 273 14.92 -16.40 -12.15
CA ILE A 273 14.56 -17.35 -11.10
C ILE A 273 14.46 -18.78 -11.67
N ILE A 274 14.38 -18.96 -12.99
CA ILE A 274 14.13 -20.26 -13.65
C ILE A 274 15.41 -20.92 -14.20
N GLU A 275 16.49 -20.15 -14.47
CA GLU A 275 17.67 -20.64 -15.22
C GLU A 275 19.02 -20.68 -14.47
N ALA A 276 19.07 -20.82 -13.15
CA ALA A 276 20.35 -21.09 -12.48
C ALA A 276 20.66 -22.61 -12.44
N PRO A 277 21.71 -23.11 -13.12
CA PRO A 277 22.11 -24.52 -13.04
C PRO A 277 22.82 -24.78 -11.71
N ALA A 278 22.44 -25.87 -11.03
CA ALA A 278 23.12 -26.35 -9.84
C ALA A 278 24.58 -26.72 -10.15
N ALA A 279 25.53 -25.93 -9.64
CA ALA A 279 26.94 -26.30 -9.58
C ALA A 279 27.42 -26.33 -8.11
N PRO A 280 28.32 -27.26 -7.75
CA PRO A 280 28.67 -27.55 -6.36
C PRO A 280 29.77 -26.60 -5.89
N VAL A 281 29.60 -25.96 -4.72
CA VAL A 281 30.71 -25.25 -4.08
C VAL A 281 30.81 -25.63 -2.60
N THR A 282 31.99 -26.17 -2.34
CA THR A 282 32.66 -26.58 -1.12
C THR A 282 32.63 -25.51 -0.03
N GLU A 283 32.55 -25.97 1.21
CA GLU A 283 32.65 -25.18 2.44
C GLU A 283 33.92 -24.32 2.49
N SER A 284 33.75 -23.03 2.82
CA SER A 284 34.70 -22.28 3.63
C SER A 284 34.01 -21.05 4.23
N LEU A 285 33.96 -21.03 5.55
CA LEU A 285 33.29 -20.07 6.42
C LEU A 285 33.90 -18.67 6.34
N ALA A 286 33.04 -17.66 6.17
CA ALA A 286 33.18 -16.37 6.85
C ALA A 286 31.77 -15.84 7.12
N VAL A 287 31.42 -15.84 8.41
CA VAL A 287 30.16 -15.33 8.95
C VAL A 287 30.16 -13.82 8.80
N GLY A 288 29.21 -13.31 8.00
CA GLY A 288 28.82 -11.91 7.92
C GLY A 288 27.31 -11.88 7.86
N ASP A 289 26.71 -11.74 9.04
CA ASP A 289 25.29 -11.57 9.27
C ASP A 289 24.86 -10.20 8.72
N SER A 290 23.94 -10.18 7.76
CA SER A 290 23.19 -8.99 7.39
C SER A 290 21.91 -9.42 6.66
N SER A 291 20.81 -9.40 7.40
CA SER A 291 19.46 -9.33 6.88
C SER A 291 19.36 -8.14 5.89
N GLN A 292 19.21 -8.41 4.60
CA GLN A 292 18.99 -7.37 3.59
C GLN A 292 17.51 -6.96 3.52
N VAL A 293 17.02 -6.35 4.61
CA VAL A 293 15.79 -5.56 4.63
C VAL A 293 16.20 -4.16 5.08
N PRO A 294 15.97 -3.08 4.30
CA PRO A 294 16.32 -1.74 4.73
C PRO A 294 15.48 -1.33 5.94
N ARG A 295 16.17 -1.08 7.05
CA ARG A 295 15.66 -0.49 8.29
C ARG A 295 15.04 0.89 8.02
N PHE A 296 13.86 1.16 8.60
CA PHE A 296 13.34 2.52 8.75
C PHE A 296 13.96 3.12 10.01
N THR A 297 15.20 3.60 9.92
CA THR A 297 15.68 4.61 10.86
C THR A 297 15.34 5.98 10.29
N LYS A 298 14.88 6.86 11.18
CA LYS A 298 14.85 8.32 11.05
C LYS A 298 16.07 8.81 10.27
N ALA A 299 15.90 9.83 9.42
CA ALA A 299 17.01 10.47 8.71
C ALA A 299 18.19 10.68 9.68
N ASP A 300 19.42 10.39 9.23
CA ASP A 300 20.66 10.73 9.93
C ASP A 300 20.70 12.25 10.19
N SER A 301 20.03 12.70 11.25
CA SER A 301 20.60 13.71 12.12
C SER A 301 21.76 13.01 12.83
N GLU A 302 22.93 13.62 12.84
CA GLU A 302 24.26 13.05 13.16
C GLU A 302 24.45 12.38 14.55
N GLU A 303 23.40 11.89 15.23
CA GLU A 303 23.44 11.04 16.41
C GLU A 303 22.30 10.00 16.38
N LEU A 304 22.57 8.79 15.87
CA LEU A 304 21.66 7.64 16.03
C LEU A 304 21.70 7.19 17.51
N ASP A 305 20.66 7.53 18.28
CA ASP A 305 20.45 6.94 19.60
C ASP A 305 19.99 5.49 19.40
N GLU A 306 20.89 4.53 19.66
CA GLU A 306 20.62 3.09 19.59
C GLU A 306 19.46 2.63 20.53
N ASN A 307 18.86 3.54 21.30
CA ASN A 307 17.73 3.28 22.19
C ASN A 307 16.40 3.94 21.76
N GLU A 308 16.30 4.51 20.54
CA GLU A 308 15.03 5.09 20.07
C GLU A 308 13.96 3.99 19.90
N ILE A 309 12.85 4.14 20.63
CA ILE A 309 11.72 3.21 20.60
C ILE A 309 10.90 3.46 19.32
N PRO A 310 10.62 2.44 18.49
CA PRO A 310 9.81 2.60 17.28
C PRO A 310 8.39 3.10 17.60
N ASP A 311 7.84 3.95 16.74
CA ASP A 311 6.45 4.38 16.88
C ASP A 311 5.50 3.28 16.42
N LEU A 312 4.84 2.61 17.38
CA LEU A 312 3.86 1.55 17.18
C LEU A 312 2.79 1.89 16.12
N CYS A 313 2.42 3.16 15.96
CA CYS A 313 1.36 3.60 15.06
C CYS A 313 1.82 3.88 13.63
N TYR A 314 3.13 4.01 13.40
CA TYR A 314 3.70 4.36 12.09
C TYR A 314 4.83 3.41 11.64
N THR A 315 5.06 2.32 12.36
CA THR A 315 6.06 1.30 12.02
C THR A 315 5.48 0.11 11.26
N ASN A 316 6.36 -0.67 10.62
CA ASN A 316 6.05 -2.04 10.23
C ASN A 316 6.22 -2.96 11.44
N TYR A 317 5.72 -4.19 11.35
CA TYR A 317 5.80 -5.15 12.45
C TYR A 317 6.47 -6.42 11.93
N ASP A 318 7.58 -6.81 12.53
CA ASP A 318 8.23 -8.10 12.27
C ASP A 318 7.27 -9.27 12.46
N THR A 319 6.51 -9.26 13.56
CA THR A 319 5.42 -10.22 13.78
C THR A 319 4.41 -9.70 14.81
N ILE A 320 3.17 -10.17 14.69
CA ILE A 320 2.10 -9.97 15.67
C ILE A 320 1.61 -11.35 16.12
N GLN A 321 1.42 -11.56 17.41
CA GLN A 321 0.87 -12.82 17.90
C GLN A 321 -0.13 -12.63 19.05
N ALA A 322 -1.15 -13.48 19.07
CA ALA A 322 -2.04 -13.64 20.21
C ALA A 322 -1.44 -14.67 21.19
N ILE A 323 -1.09 -14.22 22.39
CA ILE A 323 -0.53 -15.08 23.45
C ILE A 323 -1.30 -14.78 24.75
N GLN A 324 -1.84 -15.81 25.40
CA GLN A 324 -2.56 -15.71 26.68
C GLN A 324 -3.68 -14.65 26.66
N GLY A 325 -4.39 -14.52 25.52
CA GLY A 325 -5.47 -13.55 25.35
C GLY A 325 -5.03 -12.09 25.28
N LYS A 326 -3.74 -11.82 25.01
CA LYS A 326 -3.20 -10.49 24.73
C LYS A 326 -2.52 -10.50 23.37
N LEU A 327 -2.41 -9.33 22.75
CA LEU A 327 -1.65 -9.14 21.52
C LEU A 327 -0.22 -8.76 21.87
N PHE A 328 0.72 -9.45 21.26
CA PHE A 328 2.14 -9.20 21.34
C PHE A 328 2.58 -8.71 19.97
N VAL A 329 3.12 -7.50 19.91
CA VAL A 329 3.61 -6.87 18.67
C VAL A 329 5.12 -6.73 18.82
N PHE A 330 5.86 -7.19 17.82
CA PHE A 330 7.31 -7.15 17.80
C PHE A 330 7.77 -6.28 16.64
N GLU A 331 8.73 -5.40 16.91
CA GLU A 331 9.44 -4.64 15.90
C GLU A 331 10.86 -4.36 16.38
N GLU A 332 11.83 -4.76 15.57
CA GLU A 332 13.23 -4.81 15.94
C GLU A 332 13.43 -5.55 17.27
N GLU A 333 14.14 -4.95 18.23
CA GLU A 333 14.34 -5.51 19.57
C GLU A 333 13.17 -5.26 20.53
N TRP A 334 12.20 -4.42 20.14
CA TRP A 334 11.12 -3.95 21.00
C TRP A 334 9.85 -4.79 20.86
N MET A 335 9.13 -4.91 21.97
CA MET A 335 7.82 -5.54 21.99
C MET A 335 6.79 -4.74 22.78
N TRP A 336 5.56 -4.72 22.28
CA TRP A 336 4.39 -4.17 22.97
C TRP A 336 3.45 -5.31 23.34
N VAL A 337 2.85 -5.21 24.52
CA VAL A 337 1.75 -6.09 24.91
C VAL A 337 0.49 -5.25 25.03
N ILE A 338 -0.55 -5.65 24.29
CA ILE A 338 -1.77 -4.87 24.13
C ILE A 338 -2.96 -5.75 24.52
N LYS A 339 -3.81 -5.23 25.40
CA LYS A 339 -5.07 -5.88 25.78
C LYS A 339 -6.18 -4.84 25.71
N ASN A 340 -7.25 -5.16 24.99
CA ASN A 340 -8.39 -4.25 24.80
C ASN A 340 -7.97 -2.87 24.27
N LYS A 341 -7.05 -2.83 23.28
CA LYS A 341 -6.42 -1.61 22.75
C LYS A 341 -5.71 -0.75 23.80
N VAL A 342 -5.27 -1.31 24.92
CA VAL A 342 -4.47 -0.62 25.92
C VAL A 342 -3.11 -1.31 26.03
N ILE A 343 -2.03 -0.54 25.83
CA ILE A 343 -0.66 -1.01 26.08
C ILE A 343 -0.56 -1.33 27.58
N GLN A 344 -0.09 -2.53 27.88
CA GLN A 344 0.04 -3.00 29.26
C GLN A 344 1.18 -2.26 29.97
N GLU A 345 1.01 -2.10 31.29
CA GLU A 345 2.01 -1.45 32.13
C GLU A 345 3.39 -2.10 31.98
N GLY A 346 4.42 -1.27 31.87
CA GLY A 346 5.80 -1.69 31.69
C GLY A 346 6.21 -1.94 30.24
N TYR A 347 5.33 -1.76 29.24
CA TYR A 347 5.67 -1.88 27.80
C TYR A 347 5.69 -0.51 27.09
N PRO A 348 6.49 -0.33 26.03
CA PRO A 348 7.33 -1.33 25.35
C PRO A 348 8.57 -1.77 26.15
N ARG A 349 9.07 -2.97 25.83
CA ARG A 349 10.32 -3.53 26.42
C ARG A 349 11.11 -4.27 25.37
N LYS A 350 12.41 -4.43 25.60
CA LYS A 350 13.23 -5.33 24.81
C LYS A 350 12.80 -6.78 25.02
N PHE A 351 12.60 -7.55 23.96
CA PHE A 351 12.05 -8.89 24.10
C PHE A 351 12.98 -9.86 24.85
N HIS A 352 14.30 -9.65 24.84
CA HIS A 352 15.25 -10.43 25.67
C HIS A 352 15.04 -10.23 27.17
N GLU A 353 14.48 -9.09 27.59
CA GLU A 353 14.14 -8.89 28.99
C GLU A 353 12.93 -9.75 29.42
N VAL A 354 12.09 -10.15 28.48
CA VAL A 354 10.87 -10.94 28.72
C VAL A 354 11.15 -12.42 28.52
N PHE A 355 11.73 -12.81 27.37
CA PHE A 355 12.03 -14.20 27.02
C PHE A 355 13.35 -14.66 27.60
N LYS A 356 13.34 -15.06 28.89
CA LYS A 356 14.54 -15.45 29.63
C LYS A 356 15.18 -16.70 29.04
N GLY A 357 16.40 -16.55 28.52
CA GLY A 357 17.18 -17.61 27.89
C GLY A 357 17.18 -17.56 26.36
N LEU A 358 16.48 -16.62 25.73
CA LEU A 358 16.63 -16.36 24.30
C LEU A 358 18.05 -15.81 24.02
N PRO A 359 18.82 -16.38 23.07
CA PRO A 359 20.15 -15.89 22.75
C PRO A 359 20.16 -14.44 22.24
N GLU A 360 21.07 -13.61 22.77
CA GLU A 360 21.25 -12.19 22.37
C GLU A 360 21.48 -11.98 20.87
N ARG A 361 22.07 -12.96 20.19
CA ARG A 361 22.26 -12.91 18.72
C ARG A 361 20.94 -12.90 17.92
N ILE A 362 19.81 -13.24 18.55
CA ILE A 362 18.50 -13.16 17.92
C ILE A 362 17.99 -11.77 18.22
N ASN A 363 18.19 -10.84 17.32
CA ASN A 363 17.81 -9.43 17.45
C ASN A 363 16.45 -9.10 16.78
N ILE A 364 15.85 -10.07 16.07
CA ILE A 364 14.54 -9.95 15.43
C ILE A 364 13.76 -11.25 15.67
N ILE A 365 12.50 -11.15 16.07
CA ILE A 365 11.57 -12.28 16.16
C ILE A 365 10.68 -12.26 14.91
N LYS A 366 11.03 -13.05 13.89
CA LYS A 366 10.21 -13.19 12.68
C LYS A 366 8.91 -13.95 12.91
N THR A 367 8.92 -14.95 13.80
CA THR A 367 7.69 -15.66 14.11
C THR A 367 7.71 -16.33 15.48
N ILE A 368 6.56 -16.23 16.13
CA ILE A 368 6.30 -16.72 17.47
C ILE A 368 4.87 -17.24 17.52
N TYR A 369 4.59 -18.29 18.29
CA TYR A 369 3.22 -18.77 18.52
C TYR A 369 3.03 -19.43 19.88
N GLU A 370 1.79 -19.49 20.33
CA GLU A 370 1.38 -20.24 21.52
C GLU A 370 0.88 -21.64 21.11
N LYS A 371 1.46 -22.67 21.72
CA LYS A 371 1.05 -24.07 21.56
C LYS A 371 -0.22 -24.39 22.32
N GLN A 372 -0.83 -25.53 22.01
CA GLN A 372 -2.01 -26.05 22.71
C GLN A 372 -1.80 -26.25 24.22
N ASN A 373 -0.58 -26.53 24.65
CA ASN A 373 -0.23 -26.70 26.06
C ASN A 373 0.09 -25.37 26.78
N GLY A 374 -0.03 -24.23 26.09
CA GLY A 374 0.27 -22.89 26.64
C GLY A 374 1.75 -22.50 26.59
N ASN A 375 2.63 -23.35 26.06
CA ASN A 375 4.03 -22.98 25.83
C ASN A 375 4.14 -22.04 24.63
N ILE A 376 5.08 -21.10 24.70
CA ILE A 376 5.36 -20.16 23.63
C ILE A 376 6.60 -20.61 22.88
N VAL A 377 6.55 -20.60 21.55
CA VAL A 377 7.68 -21.03 20.72
C VAL A 377 8.08 -19.90 19.78
N ILE A 378 9.36 -19.53 19.83
CA ILE A 378 10.01 -18.61 18.91
C ILE A 378 10.83 -19.42 17.91
N PHE A 379 10.65 -19.17 16.61
CA PHE A 379 11.51 -19.72 15.57
C PHE A 379 12.49 -18.67 15.07
N SER A 380 13.74 -19.08 14.86
CA SER A 380 14.76 -18.25 14.22
C SER A 380 15.76 -19.15 13.50
N GLY A 381 15.93 -18.89 12.20
CA GLY A 381 16.71 -19.78 11.33
C GLY A 381 16.19 -21.22 11.38
N LYS A 382 17.11 -22.17 11.54
CA LYS A 382 16.81 -23.62 11.59
C LYS A 382 16.47 -24.15 13.00
N ARG A 383 16.25 -23.27 13.98
CA ARG A 383 16.05 -23.63 15.39
C ARG A 383 14.79 -22.99 15.94
N TYR A 384 14.35 -23.54 17.06
CA TYR A 384 13.27 -22.98 17.85
C TYR A 384 13.63 -23.00 19.34
N TRP A 385 13.03 -22.06 20.07
CA TRP A 385 13.14 -21.89 21.52
C TRP A 385 11.73 -21.91 22.07
N GLU A 386 11.45 -22.90 22.91
CA GLU A 386 10.17 -23.10 23.58
C GLU A 386 10.29 -22.63 25.02
N PHE A 387 9.35 -21.80 25.42
CA PHE A 387 9.24 -21.15 26.71
C PHE A 387 7.95 -21.60 27.39
N ASP A 388 7.96 -21.66 28.71
CA ASP A 388 6.72 -21.85 29.46
C ASP A 388 5.82 -20.59 29.45
N ALA A 389 4.65 -20.70 30.06
CA ALA A 389 3.70 -19.60 30.19
C ALA A 389 4.24 -18.37 30.95
N THR A 390 5.38 -18.49 31.62
CA THR A 390 6.07 -17.39 32.33
C THR A 390 7.30 -16.87 31.56
N PHE A 391 7.45 -17.26 30.30
CA PHE A 391 8.53 -16.86 29.39
C PHE A 391 9.93 -17.34 29.81
N HIS A 392 10.03 -18.44 30.56
CA HIS A 392 11.31 -19.10 30.84
C HIS A 392 11.58 -20.20 29.82
N LEU A 393 12.80 -20.21 29.26
CA LEU A 393 13.20 -21.21 28.28
C LEU A 393 13.14 -22.62 28.87
N VAL A 394 12.36 -23.51 28.25
CA VAL A 394 12.22 -24.92 28.66
C VAL A 394 12.85 -25.89 27.67
N LYS A 395 12.89 -25.55 26.38
CA LYS A 395 13.42 -26.45 25.35
C LYS A 395 13.99 -25.69 24.16
N VAL A 396 15.10 -26.19 23.61
CA VAL A 396 15.65 -25.75 22.33
C VAL A 396 15.64 -26.93 21.38
N GLY A 397 15.17 -26.72 20.15
CA GLY A 397 15.12 -27.77 19.14
C GLY A 397 15.44 -27.26 17.74
N ARG A 398 15.19 -28.13 16.75
CA ARG A 398 15.43 -27.86 15.32
C ARG A 398 14.11 -27.90 14.56
N LEU A 399 14.04 -27.21 13.43
CA LEU A 399 12.85 -27.27 12.55
C LEU A 399 12.52 -28.71 12.11
N THR A 400 13.52 -29.57 11.99
CA THR A 400 13.33 -31.00 11.67
C THR A 400 12.49 -31.74 12.70
N ASP A 401 12.42 -31.25 13.94
CA ASP A 401 11.59 -31.87 14.99
C ASP A 401 10.09 -31.66 14.70
N TYR A 402 9.73 -30.65 13.91
CA TYR A 402 8.40 -30.44 13.34
C TYR A 402 8.21 -31.16 11.99
N GLY A 403 9.18 -31.95 11.52
CA GLY A 403 9.14 -32.59 10.21
C GLY A 403 9.43 -31.65 9.03
N ILE A 404 9.94 -30.44 9.30
CA ILE A 404 10.33 -29.49 8.24
C ILE A 404 11.65 -29.96 7.57
N PRO A 405 11.72 -30.01 6.23
CA PRO A 405 12.93 -30.42 5.52
C PRO A 405 14.14 -29.52 5.82
N ARG A 406 15.35 -30.10 5.91
CA ARG A 406 16.60 -29.36 6.21
C ARG A 406 16.96 -28.24 5.22
N ARG A 407 16.37 -28.28 4.02
CA ARG A 407 16.53 -27.27 2.96
C ARG A 407 15.82 -25.95 3.30
N VAL A 408 14.78 -26.00 4.12
CA VAL A 408 14.03 -24.81 4.54
C VAL A 408 14.93 -23.99 5.47
N PRO A 409 15.24 -22.72 5.14
CA PRO A 409 16.18 -21.92 5.90
C PRO A 409 15.60 -21.47 7.24
N GLU A 410 14.34 -21.04 7.23
CA GLU A 410 13.58 -20.54 8.38
C GLU A 410 12.08 -20.57 8.10
N LEU A 411 11.27 -20.22 9.11
CA LEU A 411 9.82 -20.03 8.95
C LEU A 411 9.51 -18.55 9.06
N THR A 412 8.57 -18.06 8.25
CA THR A 412 8.12 -16.66 8.27
C THR A 412 6.91 -16.46 9.17
N THR A 413 6.03 -17.46 9.28
CA THR A 413 4.83 -17.35 10.12
C THR A 413 4.41 -18.71 10.65
N VAL A 414 4.04 -18.78 11.92
CA VAL A 414 3.47 -19.98 12.54
C VAL A 414 2.25 -19.61 13.36
N PHE A 415 1.18 -20.38 13.22
CA PHE A 415 -0.02 -20.19 14.04
C PHE A 415 -0.77 -21.50 14.26
N LEU A 416 -1.43 -21.60 15.41
CA LEU A 416 -2.31 -22.69 15.75
C LEU A 416 -3.73 -22.37 15.27
N SER A 417 -4.29 -23.15 14.35
CA SER A 417 -5.64 -22.92 13.85
C SER A 417 -6.69 -23.42 14.83
N ASN A 418 -7.68 -22.57 15.13
CA ASN A 418 -8.85 -22.95 15.92
C ASN A 418 -9.90 -23.76 15.13
N TYR A 419 -9.75 -23.91 13.81
CA TYR A 419 -10.70 -24.66 12.99
C TYR A 419 -10.49 -26.17 13.07
N ASN A 420 -9.22 -26.61 13.02
CA ASN A 420 -8.87 -28.03 13.01
C ASN A 420 -7.82 -28.41 14.07
N ASN A 421 -7.46 -27.47 14.95
CA ASN A 421 -6.49 -27.67 16.03
C ASN A 421 -5.13 -28.19 15.52
N LYS A 422 -4.71 -27.71 14.34
CA LYS A 422 -3.40 -28.00 13.74
C LYS A 422 -2.54 -26.74 13.71
N THR A 423 -1.24 -26.94 13.82
CA THR A 423 -0.26 -25.86 13.71
C THR A 423 0.16 -25.71 12.27
N TYR A 424 -0.03 -24.53 11.70
CA TYR A 424 0.39 -24.20 10.35
C TYR A 424 1.75 -23.50 10.41
N LEU A 425 2.72 -24.07 9.72
CA LEU A 425 4.07 -23.51 9.60
C LEU A 425 4.24 -23.00 8.18
N ILE A 426 4.53 -21.72 8.02
CA ILE A 426 4.62 -21.03 6.72
C ILE A 426 6.06 -20.58 6.50
N GLU A 427 6.55 -20.83 5.29
CA GLU A 427 7.78 -20.25 4.74
C GLU A 427 7.45 -19.64 3.39
N TYR A 428 7.38 -18.31 3.34
CA TYR A 428 7.11 -17.54 2.13
C TYR A 428 5.90 -18.04 1.32
N GLU A 429 6.15 -18.87 0.31
CA GLU A 429 5.15 -19.39 -0.62
C GLU A 429 4.62 -20.78 -0.25
N TRP A 430 5.21 -21.44 0.73
CA TRP A 430 4.89 -22.81 1.12
C TRP A 430 4.42 -22.86 2.57
N PHE A 431 3.53 -23.81 2.84
CA PHE A 431 3.11 -24.10 4.20
C PHE A 431 3.00 -25.59 4.47
N TRP A 432 3.13 -25.91 5.73
CA TRP A 432 3.04 -27.23 6.32
C TRP A 432 1.95 -27.23 7.39
N ARG A 433 1.39 -28.40 7.66
CA ARG A 433 0.40 -28.58 8.73
C ARG A 433 0.86 -29.67 9.67
N PHE A 434 1.12 -29.30 10.90
CA PHE A 434 1.65 -30.16 11.95
C PHE A 434 0.57 -30.52 12.96
N ASP A 435 0.52 -31.80 13.31
CA ASP A 435 -0.31 -32.32 14.38
C ASP A 435 0.47 -32.33 15.69
N GLU A 436 0.17 -31.38 16.57
CA GLU A 436 0.78 -31.27 17.90
C GLU A 436 0.49 -32.49 18.78
N ALA A 437 -0.72 -33.05 18.70
CA ALA A 437 -1.14 -34.17 19.54
C ALA A 437 -0.46 -35.48 19.12
N ALA A 438 -0.29 -35.68 17.82
CA ALA A 438 0.45 -36.83 17.29
C ALA A 438 1.96 -36.58 17.19
N GLY A 439 2.42 -35.33 17.37
CA GLY A 439 3.82 -34.94 17.23
C GLY A 439 4.40 -35.18 15.84
N LYS A 440 3.58 -35.07 14.78
CA LYS A 440 4.01 -35.38 13.41
C LYS A 440 3.41 -34.43 12.37
N MET A 441 4.12 -34.30 11.25
CA MET A 441 3.63 -33.60 10.07
C MET A 441 2.47 -34.39 9.42
N ASP A 442 1.42 -33.71 8.97
CA ASP A 442 0.35 -34.35 8.20
C ASP A 442 0.87 -34.75 6.80
N ASP A 443 0.35 -35.85 6.25
CA ASP A 443 0.70 -36.32 4.91
C ASP A 443 0.24 -35.34 3.81
N GLY A 444 0.99 -35.27 2.72
CA GLY A 444 0.66 -34.41 1.56
C GLY A 444 1.05 -32.94 1.70
N TYR A 445 1.96 -32.62 2.62
CA TYR A 445 2.60 -31.32 2.79
C TYR A 445 4.07 -31.34 2.34
N PRO A 446 4.64 -30.22 1.86
CA PRO A 446 4.07 -28.86 1.83
C PRO A 446 2.98 -28.64 0.78
N LYS A 447 2.24 -27.55 0.95
CA LYS A 447 1.31 -26.98 -0.03
C LYS A 447 1.64 -25.51 -0.28
N GLU A 448 1.22 -25.00 -1.43
CA GLU A 448 1.41 -23.59 -1.77
C GLU A 448 0.44 -22.69 -1.01
N MET A 449 0.91 -21.50 -0.61
CA MET A 449 0.11 -20.46 0.03
C MET A 449 -1.06 -19.98 -0.85
N SER A 450 -1.02 -20.25 -2.16
CA SER A 450 -2.14 -20.04 -3.09
C SER A 450 -3.44 -20.76 -2.68
N ALA A 451 -3.34 -21.82 -1.87
CA ALA A 451 -4.48 -22.50 -1.28
C ALA A 451 -5.29 -21.62 -0.30
N TRP A 452 -4.64 -20.61 0.31
CA TRP A 452 -5.27 -19.60 1.16
C TRP A 452 -5.73 -18.44 0.27
N ARG A 453 -6.88 -18.63 -0.39
CA ARG A 453 -7.33 -17.71 -1.44
C ARG A 453 -7.48 -16.28 -0.92
N GLN A 454 -7.11 -15.31 -1.74
CA GLN A 454 -7.20 -13.87 -1.41
C GLN A 454 -6.36 -13.42 -0.20
N VAL A 455 -5.46 -14.28 0.31
CA VAL A 455 -4.42 -13.89 1.28
C VAL A 455 -3.15 -13.55 0.48
N PRO A 456 -2.48 -12.43 0.77
CA PRO A 456 -1.18 -12.13 0.15
C PRO A 456 -0.13 -13.09 0.71
N TYR A 457 0.89 -13.43 -0.07
CA TYR A 457 2.07 -14.16 0.41
C TYR A 457 3.34 -13.50 -0.14
N PRO A 458 4.44 -13.42 0.63
CA PRO A 458 4.55 -13.85 2.03
C PRO A 458 3.62 -13.05 2.97
N VAL A 459 3.34 -13.64 4.13
CA VAL A 459 2.68 -13.00 5.27
C VAL A 459 3.72 -12.80 6.36
N ASP A 460 3.58 -11.72 7.13
CA ASP A 460 4.47 -11.38 8.23
C ASP A 460 3.98 -12.04 9.53
N ALA A 461 2.66 -12.12 9.71
CA ALA A 461 2.07 -12.84 10.83
C ALA A 461 0.71 -13.44 10.50
N ALA A 462 0.29 -14.39 11.32
CA ALA A 462 -1.06 -14.94 11.33
C ALA A 462 -1.46 -15.23 12.77
N ILE A 463 -2.67 -14.83 13.16
CA ILE A 463 -3.16 -15.02 14.52
C ILE A 463 -4.59 -15.55 14.50
N ILE A 464 -4.96 -16.22 15.58
CA ILE A 464 -6.36 -16.44 15.91
C ILE A 464 -6.77 -15.42 16.96
N TRP A 465 -7.80 -14.64 16.66
CA TRP A 465 -8.33 -13.66 17.59
C TRP A 465 -9.85 -13.68 17.59
N LYS A 466 -10.44 -13.76 18.79
CA LYS A 466 -11.91 -13.79 18.96
C LYS A 466 -12.65 -14.80 18.06
N GLY A 467 -11.99 -15.92 17.74
CA GLY A 467 -12.58 -17.01 16.94
C GLY A 467 -12.33 -16.92 15.43
N ASP A 468 -11.73 -15.85 14.94
CA ASP A 468 -11.39 -15.67 13.52
C ASP A 468 -9.89 -15.80 13.28
N THR A 469 -9.51 -16.14 12.05
CA THR A 469 -8.13 -16.13 11.58
C THR A 469 -7.82 -14.81 10.91
N TYR A 470 -6.70 -14.20 11.25
CA TYR A 470 -6.22 -12.97 10.63
C TYR A 470 -4.79 -13.13 10.14
N PHE A 471 -4.52 -12.67 8.93
CA PHE A 471 -3.18 -12.60 8.34
C PHE A 471 -2.73 -11.15 8.29
N PHE A 472 -1.45 -10.89 8.53
CA PHE A 472 -0.85 -9.56 8.53
C PHE A 472 0.24 -9.50 7.47
N ARG A 473 0.30 -8.36 6.78
CA ARG A 473 1.38 -8.03 5.86
C ARG A 473 1.56 -6.52 5.80
N GLY A 474 2.74 -6.05 6.19
CA GLY A 474 3.06 -4.64 6.36
C GLY A 474 2.02 -3.94 7.26
N PRO A 475 1.54 -2.75 6.88
CA PRO A 475 0.61 -1.98 7.70
C PRO A 475 -0.84 -2.50 7.64
N ARG A 476 -1.10 -3.64 7.00
CA ARG A 476 -2.44 -4.15 6.67
C ARG A 476 -2.66 -5.55 7.22
N PHE A 477 -3.93 -5.89 7.44
CA PHE A 477 -4.34 -7.24 7.81
C PHE A 477 -5.58 -7.71 7.05
N TRP A 478 -5.76 -9.01 6.96
CA TRP A 478 -6.86 -9.70 6.30
C TRP A 478 -7.55 -10.63 7.28
N ARG A 479 -8.88 -10.53 7.40
CA ARG A 479 -9.68 -11.57 8.05
C ARG A 479 -9.91 -12.71 7.06
N PHE A 480 -9.67 -13.93 7.51
CA PHE A 480 -9.80 -15.14 6.71
C PHE A 480 -11.02 -15.95 7.16
N ASP A 481 -11.87 -16.28 6.19
CA ASP A 481 -12.98 -17.19 6.40
C ASP A 481 -12.48 -18.63 6.24
N ASN A 482 -12.38 -19.34 7.36
CA ASN A 482 -11.93 -20.73 7.39
C ASN A 482 -12.91 -21.69 6.70
N THR A 483 -14.19 -21.32 6.56
CA THR A 483 -15.21 -22.16 5.91
C THR A 483 -15.16 -22.02 4.40
N LEU A 484 -15.02 -20.79 3.91
CA LEU A 484 -14.88 -20.50 2.48
C LEU A 484 -13.45 -20.70 1.99
N ILE A 485 -12.47 -20.81 2.90
CA ILE A 485 -11.04 -20.89 2.59
C ILE A 485 -10.65 -19.73 1.67
N GLN A 486 -11.02 -18.51 2.09
CA GLN A 486 -10.64 -17.28 1.41
C GLN A 486 -10.65 -16.10 2.39
N ALA A 487 -9.81 -15.09 2.12
CA ALA A 487 -9.92 -13.81 2.80
C ALA A 487 -11.27 -13.17 2.51
N HIS A 488 -11.81 -12.43 3.48
CA HIS A 488 -13.05 -11.71 3.29
C HIS A 488 -12.80 -10.53 2.34
N HIS A 489 -13.72 -10.27 1.41
CA HIS A 489 -13.55 -9.28 0.33
C HIS A 489 -13.48 -7.81 0.79
N TYR A 490 -13.73 -7.52 2.07
CA TYR A 490 -13.64 -6.17 2.66
C TYR A 490 -12.24 -5.87 3.21
N TYR A 491 -11.30 -6.81 3.05
CA TYR A 491 -9.93 -6.69 3.51
C TYR A 491 -8.98 -6.54 2.31
N PRO A 492 -7.82 -5.89 2.47
CA PRO A 492 -7.19 -5.49 3.74
C PRO A 492 -7.77 -4.27 4.44
N VAL A 493 -7.56 -4.20 5.75
CA VAL A 493 -7.79 -3.00 6.59
C VAL A 493 -6.50 -2.66 7.33
N PRO A 494 -6.25 -1.40 7.73
CA PRO A 494 -5.03 -1.02 8.46
C PRO A 494 -4.93 -1.64 9.85
N THR A 495 -3.73 -2.14 10.17
CA THR A 495 -3.45 -2.89 11.39
C THR A 495 -3.47 -1.99 12.62
N ALA A 496 -2.74 -0.87 12.60
CA ALA A 496 -2.52 -0.03 13.78
C ALA A 496 -3.82 0.50 14.40
N GLN A 497 -4.72 1.03 13.57
CA GLN A 497 -5.97 1.66 14.00
C GLN A 497 -6.98 0.62 14.52
N VAL A 498 -6.96 -0.59 13.95
CA VAL A 498 -7.89 -1.65 14.35
C VAL A 498 -7.39 -2.39 15.59
N TRP A 499 -6.09 -2.66 15.69
CA TRP A 499 -5.54 -3.58 16.69
C TRP A 499 -4.90 -2.86 17.90
N PHE A 500 -4.42 -1.61 17.74
CA PHE A 500 -3.58 -0.92 18.73
C PHE A 500 -4.25 0.37 19.27
N PRO A 501 -3.70 1.03 20.32
CA PRO A 501 -4.22 2.28 20.88
C PRO A 501 -3.95 3.51 20.01
N CYS A 502 -3.89 3.34 18.69
CA CYS A 502 -3.60 4.43 17.78
C CYS A 502 -4.86 5.25 17.53
N GLY A 503 -4.72 6.58 17.55
CA GLY A 503 -5.79 7.49 17.15
C GLY A 503 -6.17 7.28 15.69
N ASN A 504 -7.37 7.73 15.30
CA ASN A 504 -7.71 7.86 13.90
C ASN A 504 -6.70 8.83 13.27
N ALA A 505 -5.99 8.41 12.22
CA ALA A 505 -5.29 9.38 11.40
C ALA A 505 -6.37 10.28 10.75
N PRO A 506 -6.19 11.61 10.67
CA PRO A 506 -7.19 12.53 10.11
C PRO A 506 -7.52 12.27 8.62
N ASP A 507 -6.83 11.33 7.98
CA ASP A 507 -7.06 10.87 6.61
C ASP A 507 -7.69 9.45 6.54
N MET A 508 -8.19 8.94 7.66
CA MET A 508 -8.69 7.55 7.82
C MET A 508 -10.15 7.46 8.29
N ASP A 509 -10.86 8.59 8.44
CA ASP A 509 -12.22 8.69 9.01
C ASP A 509 -13.37 8.09 8.15
N ARG A 510 -13.11 7.10 7.28
CA ARG A 510 -14.17 6.46 6.48
C ARG A 510 -14.06 4.95 6.33
N TYR A 511 -13.28 4.30 7.19
CA TYR A 511 -13.49 2.88 7.44
C TYR A 511 -14.63 2.72 8.45
N PHE A 512 -15.86 2.97 7.99
CA PHE A 512 -17.06 2.60 8.73
C PHE A 512 -17.04 1.09 8.97
N THR A 513 -17.01 0.73 10.25
CA THR A 513 -17.54 -0.54 10.71
C THR A 513 -19.05 -0.44 10.60
N ASN A 514 -19.67 -1.39 9.89
CA ASN A 514 -21.10 -1.61 10.03
C ASN A 514 -21.33 -2.14 11.46
N ASP A 515 -21.92 -1.33 12.32
CA ASP A 515 -22.87 -1.89 13.27
C ASP A 515 -24.21 -1.94 12.53
N GLU A 516 -24.67 -3.19 12.30
CA GLU A 516 -25.95 -3.60 11.71
C GLU A 516 -27.16 -3.09 12.54
N PRO A 517 -28.39 -3.36 12.06
CA PRO A 517 -29.19 -2.56 11.13
C PRO A 517 -29.38 -1.06 11.46
#